data_AF-A0A933WG43-F1
#
_entry.id   AF-A0A933WG43-F1
#
_cell.length_a   1.000
_cell.length_b   1.000
_cell.length_c   1.000
_cell.angle_alpha   90.00
_cell.angle_beta   90.00
_cell.angle_gamma   90.00
#
_symmetry.space_group_name_H-M   'P 1'
#
loop_
_entity.id
_entity.type
_entity.pdbx_description
1 polymer ?
#
loop_
_entity_poly.entity_id
_entity_poly.type
_entity_poly.pdbx_seq_one_letter_code
_entity_poly.pdbx_strand_id
1 'polypeptide(L)'
;MQKTAQAYERITISLPVDISMDIEELKKELHVSKSELFKTAFEKFVRDYKKQKLRKAAAMMAEEYRTNRELTALTSLDSEDFK
;
A
#
# COMPACT_ATOMS: atom_id res chain seq x y z
N MET A 1 8.40 11.81 -32.83
CA MET A 1 7.70 11.90 -31.53
C MET A 1 6.65 10.81 -31.47
N GLN A 2 6.97 9.64 -30.91
CA GLN A 2 5.99 8.57 -30.70
C GLN A 2 5.19 8.90 -29.43
N LYS A 3 3.89 9.15 -29.58
CA LYS A 3 2.95 9.15 -28.46
C LYS A 3 2.89 7.73 -27.92
N THR A 4 3.43 7.49 -26.73
CA THR A 4 3.16 6.27 -25.97
C THR A 4 1.67 6.24 -25.65
N ALA A 5 0.90 5.51 -26.46
CA ALA A 5 -0.49 5.22 -26.14
C ALA A 5 -0.50 4.47 -24.80
N GLN A 6 -1.12 5.05 -23.77
CA GLN A 6 -1.36 4.35 -22.51
C GLN A 6 -2.15 3.07 -22.84
N ALA A 7 -1.53 1.91 -22.60
CA ALA A 7 -2.18 0.62 -22.75
C ALA A 7 -3.19 0.47 -21.60
N TYR A 8 -4.46 0.79 -21.86
CA TYR A 8 -5.55 0.52 -20.93
C TYR A 8 -5.98 -0.93 -21.08
N GLU A 9 -5.92 -1.68 -19.99
CA GLU A 9 -6.49 -3.03 -19.90
C GLU A 9 -7.96 -2.94 -19.47
N ARG A 10 -8.84 -3.63 -20.19
CA ARG A 10 -10.26 -3.73 -19.82
C ARG A 10 -10.46 -4.95 -18.96
N ILE A 11 -11.06 -4.74 -17.79
CA ILE A 11 -11.43 -5.80 -16.86
C ILE A 11 -12.94 -5.92 -16.76
N THR A 12 -13.42 -7.15 -16.69
CA THR A 12 -14.81 -7.48 -16.38
C THR A 12 -14.82 -8.17 -15.02
N ILE A 13 -15.64 -7.68 -14.11
CA ILE A 13 -15.73 -8.21 -12.75
C ILE A 13 -17.19 -8.53 -12.41
N SER A 14 -17.38 -9.59 -11.64
CA SER A 14 -18.66 -9.92 -11.02
C SER A 14 -18.64 -9.45 -9.58
N LEU A 15 -19.72 -8.81 -9.13
CA LEU A 15 -19.86 -8.31 -7.77
C LEU A 15 -21.16 -8.80 -7.15
N PRO A 16 -21.18 -9.03 -5.83
CA PRO A 16 -22.42 -9.15 -5.07
C PRO A 16 -23.39 -7.98 -5.34
N VAL A 17 -24.69 -8.28 -5.33
CA VAL A 17 -25.74 -7.31 -5.72
C VAL A 17 -25.79 -6.13 -4.75
N ASP A 18 -25.68 -6.40 -3.46
CA ASP A 18 -25.58 -5.42 -2.38
C ASP A 18 -24.45 -4.41 -2.64
N ILE A 19 -23.24 -4.89 -2.93
CA ILE A 19 -22.10 -4.02 -3.25
C ILE A 19 -22.37 -3.17 -4.50
N SER A 20 -23.03 -3.74 -5.51
CA SER A 20 -23.39 -3.00 -6.72
C SER A 20 -24.38 -1.86 -6.44
N MET A 21 -25.30 -2.07 -5.49
CA MET A 21 -26.25 -1.05 -5.04
C MET A 21 -25.53 0.09 -4.31
N ASP A 22 -24.65 -0.23 -3.37
CA ASP A 22 -23.84 0.76 -2.64
C ASP A 22 -23.02 1.64 -3.60
N ILE A 23 -22.46 1.03 -4.65
CA ILE A 23 -21.69 1.74 -5.68
C ILE A 23 -22.59 2.70 -6.50
N GLU A 24 -23.83 2.33 -6.78
CA GLU A 24 -24.77 3.24 -7.48
C GLU A 24 -25.17 4.43 -6.60
N GLU A 25 -25.28 4.24 -5.29
CA GLU A 25 -25.50 5.34 -4.35
C GLU A 25 -24.29 6.26 -4.28
N LEU A 26 -23.09 5.71 -4.08
CA LEU A 26 -21.84 6.48 -4.06
C LEU A 26 -21.60 7.25 -5.36
N LYS A 27 -21.93 6.65 -6.50
CA LYS A 27 -21.85 7.30 -7.81
C LYS A 27 -22.75 8.54 -7.87
N LYS A 28 -23.97 8.48 -7.32
CA LYS A 28 -24.91 9.60 -7.28
C LYS A 28 -24.43 10.70 -6.34
N GLU A 29 -23.96 10.33 -5.15
CA GLU A 29 -23.49 11.29 -4.13
C GLU A 29 -22.22 12.03 -4.57
N LEU A 30 -21.26 11.30 -5.13
CA LEU A 30 -19.95 11.84 -5.49
C LEU A 30 -19.89 12.38 -6.92
N HIS A 31 -20.96 12.19 -7.71
CA HIS A 31 -21.03 12.59 -9.13
C HIS A 31 -19.88 12.09 -10.01
N VAL A 32 -19.35 10.91 -9.71
CA VAL A 32 -18.26 10.26 -10.47
C VAL A 32 -18.75 9.00 -11.17
N SER A 33 -17.99 8.50 -12.16
CA SER A 33 -18.32 7.22 -12.80
C SER A 33 -17.97 6.03 -11.91
N LYS A 34 -18.63 4.88 -12.13
CA LYS A 34 -18.25 3.62 -11.46
C LYS A 34 -16.79 3.27 -11.71
N SER A 35 -16.29 3.46 -12.93
CA SER A 35 -14.90 3.20 -13.29
C SER A 35 -13.93 4.03 -12.46
N GLU A 36 -14.26 5.30 -12.19
CA GLU A 36 -13.43 6.18 -11.36
C GLU A 36 -13.44 5.75 -9.89
N LEU A 37 -14.61 5.30 -9.39
CA LEU A 37 -14.72 4.73 -8.04
C LEU A 37 -13.84 3.50 -7.89
N PHE A 38 -13.93 2.55 -8.83
CA PHE A 38 -13.08 1.35 -8.82
C PHE A 38 -11.60 1.69 -8.93
N LYS A 39 -11.22 2.58 -9.86
CA LYS A 39 -9.84 3.01 -10.03
C LYS A 39 -9.28 3.58 -8.73
N THR A 40 -10.01 4.51 -8.11
CA THR A 40 -9.61 5.15 -6.85
C THR A 40 -9.50 4.11 -5.72
N ALA A 41 -10.46 3.20 -5.62
CA ALA A 41 -10.44 2.12 -4.63
C ALA A 41 -9.23 1.20 -4.81
N PHE A 42 -8.94 0.78 -6.04
CA PHE A 42 -7.78 -0.06 -6.35
C PHE A 42 -6.45 0.66 -6.07
N GLU A 43 -6.31 1.92 -6.48
CA GLU A 43 -5.11 2.71 -6.20
C GLU A 43 -4.87 2.87 -4.70
N LYS A 44 -5.93 3.11 -3.93
CA LYS A 44 -5.86 3.18 -2.47
C LYS A 44 -5.47 1.83 -1.86
N PHE A 45 -6.10 0.75 -2.29
CA PHE A 45 -5.80 -0.59 -1.79
C PHE A 45 -4.33 -0.97 -2.03
N VAL A 46 -3.81 -0.74 -3.25
CA VAL A 46 -2.42 -1.05 -3.59
C VAL A 46 -1.44 -0.22 -2.74
N ARG A 47 -1.73 1.07 -2.56
CA ARG A 47 -0.92 1.95 -1.72
C ARG A 47 -0.89 1.49 -0.26
N ASP A 48 -2.06 1.17 0.29
CA ASP A 48 -2.18 0.71 1.68
C ASP A 48 -1.47 -0.64 1.88
N TYR A 49 -1.61 -1.56 0.93
CA TYR A 49 -0.91 -2.85 0.95
C TYR A 49 0.61 -2.67 0.93
N LYS A 50 1.15 -1.81 0.05
CA LYS A 50 2.59 -1.51 0.02
C LYS A 50 3.09 -0.96 1.36
N LYS A 51 2.33 -0.05 1.97
CA LYS A 51 2.65 0.51 3.29
C LYS A 51 2.65 -0.56 4.38
N GLN A 52 1.68 -1.48 4.36
CA GLN A 52 1.65 -2.60 5.30
C GLN A 52 2.83 -3.55 5.11
N LYS A 53 3.20 -3.86 3.85
CA LYS A 53 4.36 -4.69 3.55
C LYS A 53 5.65 -4.09 4.11
N LEU A 54 5.86 -2.78 3.93
CA LEU A 54 7.01 -2.07 4.49
C LEU A 54 7.01 -2.11 6.02
N ARG A 55 5.86 -1.90 6.66
CA ARG A 55 5.73 -1.99 8.12
C ARG A 55 6.09 -3.38 8.65
N LYS A 56 5.64 -4.43 7.97
CA LYS A 56 6.00 -5.82 8.34
C LYS A 56 7.50 -6.05 8.22
N ALA A 57 8.12 -5.59 7.13
CA ALA A 57 9.57 -5.69 6.95
C ALA A 57 10.34 -4.95 8.06
N ALA A 58 9.95 -3.71 8.36
CA ALA A 58 10.56 -2.93 9.43
C ALA A 58 10.39 -3.59 10.81
N ALA A 59 9.23 -4.20 11.08
CA ALA A 59 8.99 -4.92 12.32
C ALA A 59 9.87 -6.17 12.45
N MET A 60 10.07 -6.92 11.37
CA MET A 60 11.00 -8.06 11.34
C MET A 60 12.44 -7.60 11.59
N MET A 61 12.88 -6.55 10.91
CA MET A 61 14.20 -5.96 11.14
C MET A 61 14.39 -5.49 12.59
N ALA A 62 13.42 -4.76 13.14
CA ALA A 62 13.50 -4.30 14.52
C ALA A 62 13.63 -5.47 15.51
N GLU A 63 12.94 -6.58 15.25
CA GLU A 63 13.05 -7.78 16.08
C GLU A 63 14.41 -8.48 15.92
N GLU A 64 14.94 -8.56 14.71
CA GLU A 64 16.30 -9.07 14.46
C GLU A 64 17.35 -8.23 15.19
N TYR A 65 17.24 -6.90 15.16
CA TYR A 65 18.14 -6.01 15.93
C TYR A 65 18.03 -6.20 17.45
N ARG A 66 16.86 -6.55 17.97
CA ARG A 66 16.71 -6.81 19.43
C ARG A 66 17.29 -8.15 19.84
N THR A 67 17.16 -9.16 18.98
CA THR A 67 17.43 -10.56 19.33
C THR A 67 18.81 -11.02 18.91
N ASN A 68 19.36 -10.45 17.84
CA ASN A 68 20.70 -10.78 17.35
C ASN A 68 21.75 -9.81 17.89
N ARG A 69 22.47 -10.25 18.93
CA ARG A 69 23.54 -9.46 19.57
C ARG A 69 24.71 -9.12 18.66
N GLU A 70 24.92 -9.84 17.56
CA GLU A 70 25.96 -9.49 16.58
C GLU A 70 25.60 -8.21 15.82
N LEU A 71 24.32 -7.97 15.54
CA LEU A 71 23.85 -6.77 14.83
C LEU A 71 23.95 -5.51 15.69
N THR A 72 24.03 -5.64 17.02
CA THR A 72 24.22 -4.54 17.96
C THR A 72 25.59 -4.53 18.63
N ALA A 73 26.52 -5.39 18.19
CA ALA A 73 27.82 -5.56 18.85
C ALA A 73 28.69 -4.30 18.81
N LEU A 74 28.49 -3.44 17.81
CA LEU A 74 29.21 -2.17 17.66
C LEU A 74 28.46 -0.99 18.29
N THR A 75 27.16 -1.11 18.58
CA THR A 75 26.38 -0.03 19.21
C THR A 75 26.76 0.20 20.67
N SER A 76 27.37 -0.79 21.32
CA SER A 76 27.97 -0.62 22.66
C SER A 76 29.25 0.21 22.67
N LEU A 77 29.89 0.42 21.52
CA LEU A 77 31.08 1.28 21.39
C LEU A 77 30.71 2.76 21.16
N ASP A 78 29.51 3.05 20.65
CA ASP A 78 29.00 4.43 20.47
C ASP A 78 28.69 5.14 21.80
N SER A 79 28.58 4.40 22.91
CA SER A 79 28.40 4.94 24.26
C SER A 79 29.70 5.22 25.01
N GLU A 80 30.87 5.03 24.38
CA GLU A 80 32.11 5.52 24.96
C GLU A 80 32.15 7.04 24.81
N ASP A 81 31.79 7.74 25.89
CA ASP A 81 32.03 9.18 26.04
C ASP A 81 33.50 9.46 25.67
N PHE A 82 33.72 10.01 24.49
CA PHE A 82 35.00 10.59 24.10
C PHE A 82 35.28 11.77 25.03
N LYS A 83 35.92 11.49 26.17
CA LYS A 83 36.53 12.50 27.06
C LYS A 83 37.87 12.98 26.50
#